data_AF-A0A0D2R4L3-F1
#
_entry.id   AF-A0A0D2R4L3-F1
#
_cell.length_a   1.000
_cell.length_b   1.000
_cell.length_c   1.000
_cell.angle_alpha   90.00
_cell.angle_beta   90.00
_cell.angle_gamma   90.00
#
_symmetry.space_group_name_H-M   'P 1'
#
loop_
_entity.id
_entity.type
_entity.pdbx_description
1 polymer ?
#
loop_
_entity_poly.entity_id
_entity_poly.type
_entity_poly.pdbx_seq_one_letter_code
_entity_poly.pdbx_strand_id
1 'polypeptide(L)'
;GPFRFVGWSALLLFPYTYFVLGGWFTSTTFVTSWYTHGLANSYLEGCNFLTTTVSTPSNTQGDFTSWYELGGLWTFFALHGAFGLIGFMLRQFELLWSVQLRPYNAIAFFGPIA
;
A
#
# COMPACT_ATOMS: atom_id res chain seq x y z
N GLY A 1 -8.32 19.08 15.39
CA GLY A 1 -8.47 17.73 14.80
C GLY A 1 -8.40 16.68 15.89
N PRO A 2 -8.91 15.46 15.68
CA PRO A 2 -8.81 14.41 16.69
C PRO A 2 -7.34 14.03 16.93
N PHE A 3 -6.98 13.78 18.19
CA PHE A 3 -5.67 13.29 18.59
C PHE A 3 -5.43 11.88 18.02
N ARG A 4 -4.20 11.60 17.54
CA ARG A 4 -3.80 10.31 16.96
C ARG A 4 -2.59 9.78 17.73
N PHE A 5 -2.73 8.60 18.32
CA PHE A 5 -1.61 7.91 18.96
C PHE A 5 -0.49 7.63 17.95
N VAL A 6 0.75 7.92 18.35
CA VAL A 6 1.96 7.73 17.52
C VAL A 6 2.67 6.44 17.96
N GLY A 7 3.28 6.41 19.15
CA GLY A 7 4.01 5.23 19.62
C GLY A 7 5.22 4.86 18.74
N TRP A 8 5.89 3.77 19.08
CA TRP A 8 7.04 3.25 18.30
C TRP A 8 6.60 2.62 16.99
N SER A 9 5.45 1.95 17.00
CA SER A 9 4.87 1.34 15.80
C SER A 9 4.56 2.38 14.71
N ALA A 10 4.38 3.67 15.04
CA ALA A 10 4.19 4.74 14.04
C ALA A 10 5.38 4.90 13.09
N LEU A 11 6.60 4.65 13.55
CA LEU A 11 7.80 4.80 12.71
C LEU A 11 7.75 3.88 11.50
N LEU A 12 7.07 2.73 11.64
CA LEU A 12 6.75 1.84 10.54
C LEU A 12 5.38 2.22 9.95
N LEU A 13 4.31 2.19 10.75
CA LEU A 13 2.94 2.30 10.24
C LEU A 13 2.71 3.55 9.37
N PHE A 14 3.10 4.74 9.82
CA PHE A 14 2.73 5.98 9.14
C PHE A 14 3.42 6.19 7.78
N PRO A 15 4.75 6.10 7.64
CA PRO A 15 5.36 6.28 6.31
C PRO A 15 4.89 5.21 5.33
N TYR A 16 4.86 3.94 5.74
CA TYR A 16 4.49 2.84 4.85
C TYR A 16 3.03 2.91 4.41
N THR A 17 2.08 3.18 5.31
CA THR A 17 0.66 3.34 4.90
C THR A 17 0.41 4.60 4.07
N TYR A 18 1.11 5.70 4.38
CA TYR A 18 1.02 6.91 3.57
C TYR A 18 1.49 6.67 2.14
N PHE A 19 2.61 5.98 1.96
CA PHE A 19 3.14 5.62 0.65
C PHE A 19 2.23 4.64 -0.10
N VAL A 20 1.64 3.66 0.57
CA VAL A 20 0.70 2.71 -0.05
C VAL A 20 -0.54 3.42 -0.57
N LEU A 21 -1.18 4.26 0.27
CA LEU A 21 -2.38 5.00 -0.13
C LEU A 21 -2.06 6.05 -1.19
N GLY A 22 -1.01 6.84 -0.98
CA GLY A 22 -0.58 7.86 -1.94
C GLY A 22 -0.16 7.26 -3.28
N GLY A 23 0.57 6.15 -3.26
CA GLY A 23 0.98 5.41 -4.44
C GLY A 23 -0.21 4.84 -5.21
N TRP A 24 -1.20 4.27 -4.51
CA TRP A 24 -2.43 3.80 -5.13
C TRP A 24 -3.19 4.93 -5.83
N PHE A 25 -3.40 6.06 -5.16
CA PHE A 25 -4.09 7.21 -5.76
C PHE A 25 -3.31 7.80 -6.93
N THR A 26 -1.99 7.91 -6.81
CA THR A 26 -1.13 8.41 -7.89
C THR A 26 -1.20 7.50 -9.11
N SER A 27 -1.11 6.17 -8.90
CA SER A 27 -1.15 5.20 -9.98
C SER A 27 -2.50 5.18 -10.68
N THR A 28 -3.59 5.03 -9.93
CA THR A 28 -4.96 4.98 -10.48
C THR A 28 -5.36 6.28 -11.17
N THR A 29 -4.75 7.40 -10.80
CA THR A 29 -5.03 8.68 -11.46
C THR A 29 -4.22 8.90 -12.72
N PHE A 30 -2.93 8.54 -12.73
CA PHE A 30 -2.00 9.05 -13.75
C PHE A 30 -1.17 8.00 -14.49
N VAL A 31 -1.07 6.76 -13.99
CA VAL A 31 -0.08 5.80 -14.50
C VAL A 31 -0.75 4.77 -15.37
N THR A 32 -0.29 4.67 -16.62
CA THR A 32 -0.75 3.71 -17.62
C THR A 32 -0.16 2.31 -17.43
N SER A 33 -0.90 1.29 -17.86
CA SER A 33 -0.38 -0.07 -18.06
C SER A 33 -0.24 -0.48 -19.53
N TRP A 34 -0.20 0.48 -20.46
CA TRP A 34 -0.04 0.18 -21.88
C TRP A 34 1.24 -0.61 -22.17
N TYR A 35 2.34 -0.30 -21.49
CA TYR A 35 3.63 -0.94 -21.70
C TYR A 35 3.79 -2.30 -20.99
N THR A 36 2.90 -2.63 -20.06
CA THR A 36 2.91 -3.93 -19.33
C THR A 36 1.86 -4.89 -19.85
N HIS A 37 0.63 -4.40 -20.04
CA HIS A 37 -0.53 -5.23 -20.39
C HIS A 37 -1.25 -4.77 -21.67
N GLY A 38 -0.85 -3.65 -22.28
CA GLY A 38 -1.56 -3.09 -23.44
C GLY A 38 -2.95 -2.54 -23.08
N LEU A 39 -3.13 -2.10 -21.83
CA LEU A 39 -4.42 -1.65 -21.29
C LEU A 39 -4.33 -0.24 -20.71
N ALA A 40 -5.37 0.55 -20.98
CA ALA A 40 -5.69 1.74 -20.19
C ALA A 40 -6.19 1.32 -18.80
N ASN A 41 -5.67 1.96 -17.75
CA ASN A 41 -6.02 1.63 -16.37
C ASN A 41 -6.09 2.84 -15.42
N SER A 42 -5.96 4.06 -15.93
CA SER A 42 -5.96 5.29 -15.12
C SER A 42 -7.10 6.25 -15.44
N TYR A 43 -7.47 7.10 -14.48
CA TYR A 43 -8.47 8.17 -14.71
C TYR A 43 -8.06 9.10 -15.85
N LEU A 44 -6.77 9.39 -16.00
CA LEU A 44 -6.23 10.19 -17.09
C LEU A 44 -6.49 9.56 -18.48
N GLU A 45 -6.53 8.24 -18.55
CA GLU A 45 -6.84 7.48 -19.78
C GLU A 45 -8.34 7.23 -19.98
N GLY A 46 -9.19 7.75 -19.10
CA GLY A 46 -10.65 7.62 -19.18
C GLY A 46 -11.24 6.41 -18.45
N CYS A 47 -10.45 5.70 -17.62
CA CYS A 47 -10.99 4.69 -16.71
C CYS A 47 -11.85 5.34 -15.61
N ASN A 48 -12.70 4.53 -14.97
CA ASN A 48 -13.53 4.95 -13.84
C ASN A 48 -13.14 4.19 -12.57
N PHE A 49 -13.84 4.42 -11.46
CA PHE A 49 -13.53 3.80 -10.16
C PHE A 49 -13.52 2.26 -10.20
N LEU A 50 -14.33 1.65 -11.06
CA LEU A 50 -14.42 0.19 -11.18
C LEU A 50 -13.35 -0.42 -12.09
N THR A 51 -12.76 0.37 -12.98
CA THR A 51 -11.82 -0.11 -14.00
C THR A 51 -10.39 0.38 -13.81
N THR A 52 -10.17 1.37 -12.95
CA THR A 52 -8.82 1.80 -12.62
C THR A 52 -8.09 0.77 -11.78
N THR A 53 -6.80 0.57 -12.05
CA THR A 53 -6.00 -0.43 -11.34
C THR A 53 -4.52 -0.06 -11.32
N VAL A 54 -3.77 -0.68 -10.40
CA VAL A 54 -2.31 -0.69 -10.39
C VAL A 54 -1.87 -2.04 -10.95
N SER A 55 -1.42 -2.06 -12.19
CA SER A 55 -1.11 -3.30 -12.90
C SER A 55 0.25 -3.88 -12.49
N THR A 56 0.35 -5.21 -12.46
CA THR A 56 1.60 -5.93 -12.19
C THR A 56 2.68 -5.61 -13.22
N PRO A 57 3.97 -5.74 -12.85
CA PRO A 57 5.04 -5.44 -13.77
C PRO A 57 5.13 -6.41 -14.96
N SER A 58 5.75 -5.94 -16.04
CA SER A 58 6.12 -6.79 -17.17
C SER A 58 7.16 -7.82 -16.74
N ASN A 59 7.24 -8.96 -17.43
CA ASN A 59 8.25 -9.97 -17.20
C ASN A 59 9.68 -9.57 -17.67
N THR A 60 9.86 -8.31 -18.13
CA THR A 60 11.12 -7.76 -18.65
C THR A 60 11.59 -6.58 -17.78
N GLN A 61 12.89 -6.49 -17.47
CA GLN A 61 13.47 -5.43 -16.61
C GLN A 61 13.76 -4.14 -17.40
N GLY A 62 13.59 -2.97 -16.79
CA GLY A 62 13.91 -1.66 -17.39
C GLY A 62 14.28 -0.57 -16.37
N ASP A 63 14.63 0.60 -16.89
CA ASP A 63 15.19 1.78 -16.19
C ASP A 63 14.14 2.60 -15.39
N PHE A 64 14.48 3.66 -14.65
CA PHE A 64 13.54 4.32 -13.70
C PHE A 64 12.26 4.96 -14.31
N THR A 65 12.32 5.53 -15.52
CA THR A 65 11.08 5.97 -16.24
C THR A 65 10.28 4.76 -16.69
N SER A 66 11.02 3.76 -17.14
CA SER A 66 10.54 2.43 -17.42
C SER A 66 10.04 1.72 -16.14
N TRP A 67 10.36 2.17 -14.92
CA TRP A 67 9.85 1.57 -13.68
C TRP A 67 8.37 1.90 -13.46
N TYR A 68 7.94 3.15 -13.71
CA TYR A 68 6.51 3.47 -13.70
C TYR A 68 5.76 2.73 -14.80
N GLU A 69 6.32 2.75 -16.02
CA GLU A 69 5.72 2.15 -17.21
C GLU A 69 5.72 0.61 -17.18
N LEU A 70 6.72 -0.01 -16.56
CA LEU A 70 6.85 -1.46 -16.36
C LEU A 70 6.20 -1.93 -15.06
N GLY A 71 5.33 -1.15 -14.41
CA GLY A 71 4.55 -1.60 -13.25
C GLY A 71 5.31 -1.72 -11.93
N GLY A 72 6.41 -0.98 -11.78
CA GLY A 72 7.18 -0.87 -10.54
C GLY A 72 6.41 -0.28 -9.36
N LEU A 73 5.37 0.52 -9.62
CA LEU A 73 4.45 0.95 -8.57
C LEU A 73 3.73 -0.21 -7.89
N TRP A 74 3.56 -1.35 -8.57
CA TRP A 74 2.99 -2.54 -7.96
C TRP A 74 3.91 -3.14 -6.90
N THR A 75 5.21 -3.27 -7.18
CA THR A 75 6.18 -3.79 -6.20
C THR A 75 6.39 -2.80 -5.05
N PHE A 76 6.36 -1.49 -5.34
CA PHE A 76 6.33 -0.44 -4.32
C PHE A 76 5.12 -0.61 -3.38
N PHE A 77 3.92 -0.74 -3.94
CA PHE A 77 2.68 -0.92 -3.18
C PHE A 77 2.71 -2.21 -2.35
N ALA A 78 3.12 -3.33 -2.96
CA ALA A 78 3.18 -4.63 -2.29
C ALA A 78 4.15 -4.62 -1.09
N LEU A 79 5.36 -4.10 -1.28
CA LEU A 79 6.38 -4.06 -0.23
C LEU A 79 5.99 -3.12 0.91
N HIS A 80 5.58 -1.89 0.57
CA HIS A 80 5.17 -0.92 1.59
C HIS A 80 3.86 -1.34 2.26
N GLY A 81 2.98 -2.05 1.54
CA GLY A 81 1.76 -2.65 2.07
C GLY A 81 2.06 -3.68 3.15
N ALA A 82 3.01 -4.59 2.87
CA ALA A 82 3.45 -5.59 3.85
C ALA A 82 4.02 -4.93 5.11
N PHE A 83 4.93 -3.96 4.99
CA PHE A 83 5.45 -3.21 6.14
C PHE A 83 4.37 -2.39 6.87
N GLY A 84 3.39 -1.86 6.14
CA GLY A 84 2.23 -1.17 6.71
C GLY A 84 1.36 -2.10 7.55
N LEU A 85 1.08 -3.32 7.06
CA LEU A 85 0.32 -4.34 7.81
C LEU A 85 1.07 -4.81 9.05
N ILE A 86 2.39 -5.03 8.94
CA ILE A 86 3.25 -5.33 10.10
C ILE A 86 3.19 -4.18 11.11
N GLY A 87 3.31 -2.93 10.66
CA GLY A 87 3.20 -1.75 11.51
C GLY A 87 1.84 -1.63 12.18
N PHE A 88 0.76 -2.01 11.50
CA PHE A 88 -0.60 -1.99 12.03
C PHE A 88 -0.80 -3.05 13.11
N MET A 89 -0.27 -4.24 12.89
CA MET A 89 -0.29 -5.31 13.89
C MET A 89 0.52 -4.92 15.14
N LEU A 90 1.73 -4.36 14.96
CA LEU A 90 2.54 -3.84 16.06
C LEU A 90 1.82 -2.72 16.82
N ARG A 91 1.09 -1.86 16.11
CA ARG A 91 0.25 -0.83 16.74
C ARG A 91 -0.83 -1.43 17.63
N GLN A 92 -1.46 -2.52 17.21
CA GLN A 92 -2.46 -3.19 18.04
C GLN A 92 -1.85 -3.74 19.33
N PHE A 93 -0.66 -4.34 19.27
CA PHE A 93 0.07 -4.77 20.48
C PHE A 93 0.45 -3.59 21.38
N GLU A 94 1.03 -2.53 20.81
CA GLU A 94 1.48 -1.36 21.56
C GLU A 94 0.32 -0.67 22.30
N LEU A 95 -0.82 -0.51 21.63
CA LEU A 95 -2.03 0.05 22.24
C LEU A 95 -2.56 -0.86 23.34
N LEU A 96 -2.72 -2.17 23.07
CA LEU A 96 -3.28 -3.12 24.05
C LEU A 96 -2.39 -3.23 25.28
N TRP A 97 -1.06 -3.17 25.13
CA TRP A 97 -0.13 -3.09 26.26
C TRP A 97 -0.24 -1.77 27.01
N SER A 98 -0.36 -0.63 26.31
CA SER A 98 -0.49 0.68 26.96
C SER A 98 -1.74 0.80 27.85
N VAL A 99 -2.79 0.02 27.54
CA VAL A 99 -4.04 -0.02 28.33
C VAL A 99 -4.25 -1.37 29.06
N GLN A 100 -3.22 -2.21 29.14
CA GLN A 100 -3.22 -3.50 29.85
C GLN A 100 -4.34 -4.48 29.45
N LEU A 101 -4.78 -4.41 28.19
CA LEU A 101 -5.76 -5.34 27.64
C LEU A 101 -5.07 -6.53 26.97
N ARG A 102 -5.80 -7.65 26.90
CA ARG A 102 -5.32 -8.86 26.24
C ARG A 102 -5.22 -8.65 24.72
N PRO A 103 -4.19 -9.17 24.04
CA PRO A 103 -3.89 -8.84 22.65
C PRO A 103 -4.73 -9.60 21.60
N TYR A 104 -6.02 -9.85 21.86
CA TYR A 104 -6.83 -10.67 20.95
C TYR A 104 -7.11 -10.03 19.60
N ASN A 105 -7.21 -8.69 19.54
CA ASN A 105 -7.36 -7.99 18.27
C ASN A 105 -6.10 -8.14 17.39
N ALA A 106 -4.91 -8.06 17.99
CA ALA A 106 -3.65 -8.27 17.29
C ALA A 106 -3.52 -9.71 16.76
N ILE A 107 -3.96 -10.69 17.54
CA ILE A 107 -3.95 -12.10 17.12
C ILE A 107 -4.99 -12.36 16.01
N ALA A 108 -6.19 -11.79 16.12
CA ALA A 108 -7.20 -11.92 15.06
C ALA A 108 -6.73 -11.30 13.73
N PHE A 109 -5.88 -10.28 13.79
CA PHE A 109 -5.31 -9.62 12.62
C PHE A 109 -4.28 -10.48 11.84
N PHE A 110 -3.90 -11.66 12.33
CA PHE A 110 -3.19 -12.63 11.51
C PHE A 110 -4.02 -13.12 10.31
N GLY A 111 -5.35 -13.15 10.41
CA GLY A 111 -6.22 -13.57 9.31
C GLY A 111 -6.02 -12.74 8.04
N PRO A 112 -6.08 -11.39 8.11
CA PRO A 112 -5.77 -10.51 6.97
C PRO A 112 -4.31 -10.48 6.49
N ILE A 113 -3.35 -10.99 7.28
CA ILE A 113 -1.91 -11.00 6.91
C ILE A 113 -1.52 -12.28 6.15
N ALA A 114 -2.18 -13.40 6.44
CA ALA A 114 -1.93 -14.72 5.84
C ALA A 114 -2.58 -14.88 4.47
#